data_AF-A0A382K377-F1
#
_entry.id   AF-A0A382K377-F1
#
_cell.length_a   1.000
_cell.length_b   1.000
_cell.length_c   1.000
_cell.angle_alpha   90.00
_cell.angle_beta   90.00
_cell.angle_gamma   90.00
#
_symmetry.space_group_name_H-M   'P 1'
#
loop_
_entity.id
_entity.type
_entity.pdbx_description
1 polymer ?
#
loop_
_entity_poly.entity_id
_entity_poly.type
_entity_poly.pdbx_seq_one_letter_code
_entity_poly.pdbx_strand_id
1 'polypeptide(L)'
;MRPEEALYCDYRKDFELTAKERKKFSTQNYIVYKDLKERGLIVKVDEYGLRLFDRQTSTKGQSSAIVISKNYKEEIDFSDIFDELDKGLDRRVQIGIIDSEKDVVYYVTKIMEWPKTQRKDGNENVIDDPEIKELNEKGYQVNSGLKFGTHYRVYNYESKHAPWLIHVIKEGMTWLDIARMVRVG
;
A
#
# COMPACT_ATOMS: atom_id res chain seq x y z
N MET A 1 -18.68 -17.79 11.36
CA MET A 1 -17.37 -17.27 11.77
C MET A 1 -16.42 -17.43 10.60
N ARG A 2 -15.72 -16.37 10.20
CA ARG A 2 -14.74 -16.40 9.11
C ARG A 2 -13.46 -17.13 9.58
N PRO A 3 -12.65 -17.73 8.68
CA PRO A 3 -11.42 -18.44 9.04
C PRO A 3 -10.46 -17.65 9.94
N GLU A 4 -10.27 -16.36 9.66
CA GLU A 4 -9.37 -15.47 10.39
C GLU A 4 -9.87 -15.22 11.82
N GLU A 5 -11.19 -15.04 11.99
CA GLU A 5 -11.83 -14.88 13.29
C GLU A 5 -11.70 -16.16 14.11
N ALA A 6 -11.93 -17.33 13.48
CA ALA A 6 -11.83 -18.62 14.13
C ALA A 6 -10.40 -18.91 14.62
N LEU A 7 -9.38 -18.66 13.78
CA LEU A 7 -7.99 -18.78 14.18
C LEU A 7 -7.59 -17.82 15.28
N TYR A 8 -8.12 -16.59 15.26
CA TYR A 8 -7.81 -15.62 16.30
C TYR A 8 -8.40 -16.04 17.65
N CYS A 9 -9.64 -16.53 17.68
CA CYS A 9 -10.24 -17.09 18.89
C CYS A 9 -9.50 -18.33 19.40
N ASP A 10 -9.05 -19.22 18.50
CA ASP A 10 -8.17 -20.35 18.86
C ASP A 10 -6.84 -19.88 19.46
N TYR A 11 -6.21 -18.86 18.86
CA TYR A 11 -5.00 -18.23 19.38
C TYR A 11 -5.22 -17.62 20.78
N ARG A 12 -6.37 -16.99 21.03
CA ARG A 12 -6.75 -16.46 22.35
C ARG A 12 -7.20 -17.52 23.36
N LYS A 13 -7.30 -18.78 22.95
CA LYS A 13 -7.82 -19.90 23.75
C LYS A 13 -9.29 -19.73 24.16
N ASP A 14 -10.07 -19.05 23.33
CA ASP A 14 -11.53 -18.93 23.52
C ASP A 14 -12.25 -20.24 23.15
N PHE A 15 -11.69 -21.01 22.21
CA PHE A 15 -12.05 -22.39 21.89
C PHE A 15 -10.87 -23.07 21.17
N GLU A 16 -10.97 -24.36 20.83
CA GLU A 16 -9.89 -25.12 20.19
C GLU A 16 -10.26 -25.61 18.78
N LEU A 17 -9.41 -25.27 17.80
CA LEU A 17 -9.43 -25.81 16.44
C LEU A 17 -8.50 -27.01 16.30
N THR A 18 -8.90 -27.97 15.48
CA THR A 18 -8.04 -29.11 15.11
C THR A 18 -6.82 -28.65 14.30
N ALA A 19 -5.76 -29.47 14.28
CA ALA A 19 -4.56 -29.19 13.47
C ALA A 19 -4.89 -29.02 11.97
N LYS A 20 -5.88 -29.77 11.46
CA LYS A 20 -6.34 -29.67 10.07
C LYS A 20 -7.01 -28.33 9.79
N GLU A 21 -7.84 -27.84 10.70
CA GLU A 21 -8.49 -26.53 10.59
C GLU A 21 -7.49 -25.40 10.69
N ARG A 22 -6.54 -25.46 11.65
CA ARG A 22 -5.48 -24.46 11.79
C ARG A 22 -4.68 -24.30 10.50
N LYS A 23 -4.28 -25.41 9.88
CA LYS A 23 -3.58 -25.39 8.60
C LYS A 23 -4.45 -24.83 7.47
N LYS A 24 -5.73 -25.22 7.42
CA LYS A 24 -6.67 -24.75 6.40
C LYS A 24 -6.92 -23.24 6.47
N PHE A 25 -6.98 -22.68 7.67
CA PHE A 25 -7.33 -21.28 7.89
C PHE A 25 -6.12 -20.34 7.90
N SER A 26 -4.89 -20.87 7.93
CA SER A 26 -3.65 -20.09 8.00
C SER A 26 -3.35 -19.37 6.68
N THR A 27 -4.09 -18.29 6.43
CA THR A 27 -3.97 -17.42 5.26
C THR A 27 -3.09 -16.20 5.57
N GLN A 28 -2.69 -15.47 4.53
CA GLN A 28 -2.04 -14.16 4.68
C GLN A 28 -2.94 -13.16 5.42
N ASN A 29 -4.24 -13.17 5.10
CA ASN A 29 -5.23 -12.36 5.79
C ASN A 29 -5.29 -12.64 7.30
N TYR A 30 -5.08 -13.89 7.74
CA TYR A 30 -5.00 -14.17 9.18
C TYR A 30 -3.79 -13.49 9.84
N ILE A 31 -2.63 -13.47 9.20
CA ILE A 31 -1.42 -12.83 9.74
C ILE A 31 -1.69 -11.34 9.98
N VAL A 32 -2.21 -10.64 8.97
CA VAL A 32 -2.55 -9.21 9.05
C VAL A 32 -3.70 -8.98 10.03
N TYR A 33 -4.74 -9.81 10.01
CA TYR A 33 -5.86 -9.74 10.95
C TYR A 33 -5.39 -9.85 12.40
N LYS A 34 -4.51 -10.81 12.71
CA LYS A 34 -3.93 -11.00 14.05
C LYS A 34 -3.16 -9.75 14.49
N ASP A 35 -2.26 -9.24 13.67
CA ASP A 35 -1.47 -8.03 13.99
C ASP A 35 -2.38 -6.82 14.26
N LEU A 36 -3.38 -6.56 13.40
CA LEU A 36 -4.34 -5.46 13.59
C LEU A 36 -5.15 -5.61 14.88
N LYS A 37 -5.60 -6.83 15.18
CA LYS A 37 -6.34 -7.12 16.42
C LYS A 37 -5.47 -6.94 17.66
N GLU A 38 -4.21 -7.34 17.63
CA GLU A 38 -3.24 -7.16 18.72
C GLU A 38 -2.90 -5.68 18.95
N ARG A 39 -2.95 -4.84 17.90
CA ARG A 39 -2.91 -3.37 18.01
C ARG A 39 -4.21 -2.76 18.58
N GLY A 40 -5.20 -3.58 18.91
CA GLY A 40 -6.47 -3.15 19.50
C GLY A 40 -7.38 -2.41 18.53
N LEU A 41 -7.30 -2.74 17.23
CA LEU A 41 -8.24 -2.26 16.22
C LEU A 41 -9.47 -3.16 16.12
N ILE A 42 -10.57 -2.60 15.63
CA ILE A 42 -11.74 -3.38 15.24
C ILE A 42 -11.58 -3.73 13.77
N VAL A 43 -11.56 -5.03 13.48
CA VAL A 43 -11.32 -5.57 12.15
C VAL A 43 -12.52 -6.44 11.77
N LYS A 44 -13.06 -6.24 10.56
CA LYS A 44 -14.06 -7.13 9.96
C LYS A 44 -13.49 -7.72 8.68
N VAL A 45 -13.57 -9.05 8.55
CA VAL A 45 -13.15 -9.74 7.33
C VAL A 45 -14.16 -9.47 6.21
N ASP A 46 -13.65 -9.06 5.05
CA ASP A 46 -14.40 -8.86 3.81
C ASP A 46 -13.83 -9.80 2.73
N GLU A 47 -14.54 -9.93 1.61
CA GLU A 47 -14.08 -10.74 0.47
C GLU A 47 -12.80 -10.17 -0.15
N TYR A 48 -12.70 -8.84 -0.19
CA TYR A 48 -11.61 -8.11 -0.85
C TYR A 48 -10.51 -7.64 0.11
N GLY A 49 -10.58 -7.96 1.41
CA GLY A 49 -9.58 -7.52 2.39
C GLY A 49 -10.12 -7.40 3.82
N LEU A 50 -9.41 -6.63 4.64
CA LEU A 50 -9.71 -6.45 6.06
C LEU A 50 -10.21 -5.02 6.32
N ARG A 51 -11.48 -4.87 6.66
CA ARG A 51 -12.07 -3.57 6.99
C ARG A 51 -11.71 -3.16 8.41
N LEU A 52 -11.11 -1.97 8.53
CA LEU A 52 -10.74 -1.35 9.79
C LEU A 52 -11.76 -0.32 10.22
N PHE A 53 -11.97 -0.25 11.54
CA PHE A 53 -12.75 0.81 12.17
C PHE A 53 -11.88 1.44 13.25
N ASP A 54 -11.75 2.76 13.19
CA ASP A 54 -10.99 3.53 14.17
C ASP A 54 -11.63 3.40 15.55
N ARG A 55 -10.81 3.49 16.60
CA ARG A 55 -11.32 3.40 17.98
C ARG A 55 -12.39 4.47 18.20
N GLN A 56 -13.47 4.09 18.89
CA GLN A 56 -14.60 4.98 19.23
C GLN A 56 -15.46 5.43 18.03
N THR A 57 -15.22 4.93 16.82
CA THR A 57 -16.12 5.14 15.68
C THR A 57 -17.18 4.05 15.59
N SER A 58 -18.37 4.40 15.08
CA SER A 58 -19.46 3.44 14.92
C SER A 58 -19.09 2.38 13.88
N THR A 59 -19.19 1.10 14.26
CA THR A 59 -18.96 -0.03 13.36
C THR A 59 -20.15 -0.33 12.43
N LYS A 60 -21.23 0.45 12.55
CA LYS A 60 -22.42 0.38 11.69
C LYS A 60 -22.28 1.18 10.39
N GLY A 61 -21.30 2.09 10.33
CA GLY A 61 -21.01 2.90 9.16
C GLY A 61 -19.92 2.29 8.27
N GLN A 62 -19.39 3.13 7.39
CA GLN A 62 -18.26 2.79 6.54
C GLN A 62 -16.99 2.57 7.37
N SER A 63 -16.15 1.62 6.94
CA SER A 63 -14.84 1.36 7.54
C SER A 63 -13.90 2.53 7.30
N SER A 64 -13.07 2.90 8.27
CA SER A 64 -12.07 3.98 8.12
C SER A 64 -10.95 3.61 7.14
N ALA A 65 -10.67 2.32 7.01
CA ALA A 65 -9.77 1.79 5.99
C ALA A 65 -10.15 0.37 5.57
N ILE A 66 -9.59 -0.07 4.44
CA ILE A 66 -9.51 -1.47 4.04
C ILE A 66 -8.03 -1.82 3.85
N VAL A 67 -7.61 -2.95 4.40
CA VAL A 67 -6.24 -3.47 4.27
C VAL A 67 -6.24 -4.66 3.34
N ILE A 68 -5.43 -4.59 2.29
CA ILE A 68 -5.15 -5.67 1.35
C ILE A 68 -3.81 -6.29 1.75
N SER A 69 -3.82 -7.61 2.03
CA SER A 69 -2.64 -8.33 2.50
C SER A 69 -1.81 -8.81 1.32
N LYS A 70 -0.48 -8.61 1.34
CA LYS A 70 0.45 -9.06 0.32
C LYS A 70 1.67 -9.72 0.97
N ASN A 71 2.20 -10.77 0.38
CA ASN A 71 3.48 -11.32 0.80
C ASN A 71 4.64 -10.59 0.10
N TYR A 72 5.72 -10.30 0.83
CA TYR A 72 6.86 -9.58 0.28
C TYR A 72 7.49 -10.23 -0.98
N LYS A 73 7.34 -11.56 -1.16
CA LYS A 73 7.85 -12.31 -2.32
C LYS A 73 6.91 -12.35 -3.51
N GLU A 74 5.64 -11.99 -3.32
CA GLU A 74 4.70 -11.99 -4.43
C GLU A 74 5.07 -10.90 -5.42
N GLU A 75 4.86 -11.21 -6.70
CA GLU A 75 4.93 -10.20 -7.75
C GLU A 75 3.87 -9.12 -7.51
N ILE A 76 4.21 -7.91 -7.90
CA ILE A 76 3.33 -6.76 -7.72
C ILE A 76 2.15 -6.90 -8.69
N ASP A 77 0.95 -6.96 -8.11
CA ASP A 77 -0.31 -6.82 -8.82
C ASP A 77 -1.17 -5.78 -8.09
N PHE A 78 -1.47 -4.69 -8.80
CA PHE A 78 -2.26 -3.58 -8.30
C PHE A 78 -3.76 -3.72 -8.60
N SER A 79 -4.19 -4.77 -9.29
CA SER A 79 -5.58 -4.91 -9.77
C SER A 79 -6.59 -4.79 -8.61
N ASP A 80 -6.36 -5.50 -7.51
CA ASP A 80 -7.23 -5.44 -6.33
C ASP A 80 -7.21 -4.08 -5.61
N ILE A 81 -6.08 -3.38 -5.67
CA ILE A 81 -5.92 -2.03 -5.12
C ILE A 81 -6.67 -1.02 -5.99
N PHE A 82 -6.57 -1.11 -7.32
CA PHE A 82 -7.31 -0.26 -8.25
C PHE A 82 -8.81 -0.52 -8.18
N ASP A 83 -9.23 -1.79 -8.20
CA ASP A 83 -10.64 -2.18 -8.04
C ASP A 83 -11.24 -1.60 -6.76
N GLU A 84 -10.45 -1.51 -5.69
CA GLU A 84 -10.91 -0.94 -4.42
C GLU A 84 -10.92 0.60 -4.42
N LEU A 85 -9.92 1.24 -5.03
CA LEU A 85 -9.89 2.70 -5.19
C LEU A 85 -11.03 3.20 -6.09
N ASP A 86 -11.32 2.48 -7.17
CA ASP A 86 -12.33 2.84 -8.17
C ASP A 86 -13.77 2.76 -7.62
N LYS A 87 -13.98 2.08 -6.48
CA LYS A 87 -15.26 2.12 -5.77
C LYS A 87 -15.59 3.52 -5.22
N GLY A 88 -14.63 4.45 -5.17
CA GLY A 88 -14.85 5.84 -4.76
C GLY A 88 -15.34 5.97 -3.31
N LEU A 89 -15.02 4.98 -2.48
CA LEU A 89 -15.46 4.91 -1.09
C LEU A 89 -14.64 5.88 -0.23
N ASP A 90 -15.31 6.66 0.63
CA ASP A 90 -14.68 7.49 1.67
C ASP A 90 -14.01 6.64 2.78
N ARG A 91 -12.93 5.93 2.40
CA ARG A 91 -12.07 5.12 3.27
C ARG A 91 -10.67 5.07 2.71
N ARG A 92 -9.67 4.86 3.58
CA ARG A 92 -8.29 4.64 3.13
C ARG A 92 -8.15 3.24 2.54
N VAL A 93 -7.44 3.11 1.43
CA VAL A 93 -6.94 1.83 0.95
C VAL A 93 -5.51 1.66 1.45
N GLN A 94 -5.25 0.53 2.09
CA GLN A 94 -3.97 0.22 2.72
C GLN A 94 -3.45 -1.12 2.24
N ILE A 95 -2.13 -1.24 2.14
CA ILE A 95 -1.43 -2.49 1.79
C ILE A 95 -0.66 -2.94 3.03
N GLY A 96 -0.96 -4.15 3.51
CA GLY A 96 -0.18 -4.81 4.55
C GLY A 96 0.81 -5.78 3.92
N ILE A 97 2.09 -5.44 3.92
CA ILE A 97 3.15 -6.30 3.38
C ILE A 97 3.71 -7.17 4.50
N ILE A 98 3.60 -8.49 4.32
CA ILE A 98 4.05 -9.52 5.26
C ILE A 98 5.46 -9.96 4.88
N ASP A 99 6.40 -9.90 5.82
CA ASP A 99 7.78 -10.33 5.61
C ASP A 99 8.03 -11.83 5.89
N SER A 100 9.29 -12.25 5.95
CA SER A 100 9.68 -13.63 6.25
C SER A 100 9.41 -14.07 7.70
N GLU A 101 9.39 -13.13 8.64
CA GLU A 101 9.18 -13.35 10.07
C GLU A 101 7.69 -13.23 10.45
N LYS A 102 6.83 -12.95 9.47
CA LYS A 102 5.39 -12.67 9.61
C LYS A 102 5.09 -11.34 10.29
N ASP A 103 6.06 -10.42 10.30
CA ASP A 103 5.82 -9.04 10.66
C ASP A 103 5.15 -8.31 9.49
N VAL A 104 4.34 -7.31 9.82
CA VAL A 104 3.52 -6.57 8.83
C VAL A 104 3.87 -5.10 8.84
N VAL A 105 4.18 -4.57 7.65
CA VAL A 105 4.35 -3.13 7.41
C VAL A 105 3.18 -2.62 6.58
N TYR A 106 2.60 -1.50 7.01
CA TYR A 106 1.41 -0.92 6.39
C TYR A 106 1.74 0.32 5.57
N TYR A 107 1.25 0.35 4.34
CA TYR A 107 1.36 1.49 3.43
C TYR A 107 -0.03 2.03 3.11
N VAL A 108 -0.15 3.34 3.00
CA VAL A 108 -1.38 4.01 2.55
C VAL A 108 -1.25 4.29 1.05
N THR A 109 -2.25 3.90 0.27
CA THR A 109 -2.28 4.20 -1.16
C THR A 109 -3.07 5.47 -1.41
N LYS A 110 -2.64 6.21 -2.42
CA LYS A 110 -3.32 7.41 -2.88
C LYS A 110 -3.12 7.56 -4.38
N ILE A 111 -4.20 7.74 -5.12
CA ILE A 111 -4.14 8.18 -6.51
C ILE A 111 -3.65 9.62 -6.50
N MET A 112 -2.58 9.88 -7.25
CA MET A 112 -2.02 11.22 -7.32
C MET A 112 -2.34 11.87 -8.65
N GLU A 113 -3.04 12.99 -8.59
CA GLU A 113 -3.27 13.88 -9.71
C GLU A 113 -2.19 14.95 -9.71
N TRP A 114 -1.47 15.06 -10.82
CA TRP A 114 -0.43 16.07 -10.98
C TRP A 114 -1.06 17.40 -11.44
N PRO A 115 -1.09 18.47 -10.62
CA PRO A 115 -1.54 19.78 -11.07
C PRO A 115 -0.57 20.36 -12.10
N LYS A 116 -1.03 21.28 -12.96
CA LYS A 116 -0.12 22.05 -13.79
C LYS A 116 0.76 22.94 -12.92
N THR A 117 2.04 23.01 -13.25
CA THR A 117 3.03 23.92 -12.67
C THR A 117 3.78 24.62 -13.82
N GLN A 118 4.72 25.50 -13.49
CA GLN A 118 5.62 26.11 -14.45
C GLN A 118 7.06 25.66 -14.21
N ARG A 119 7.86 25.64 -15.27
CA ARG A 119 9.31 25.40 -15.17
C ARG A 119 10.02 26.68 -14.75
N LYS A 120 11.18 26.55 -14.12
CA LYS A 120 12.09 27.68 -13.90
C LYS A 120 12.81 28.01 -15.20
N ASP A 121 13.07 29.28 -15.45
CA ASP A 121 13.76 29.72 -16.65
C ASP A 121 15.13 29.04 -16.80
N GLY A 122 15.45 28.61 -18.03
CA GLY A 122 16.70 27.90 -18.34
C GLY A 122 16.75 26.44 -17.90
N ASN A 123 15.64 25.87 -17.42
CA ASN A 123 15.58 24.52 -16.88
C ASN A 123 14.74 23.61 -17.79
N GLU A 124 15.41 23.06 -18.81
CA GLU A 124 14.82 22.09 -19.72
C GLU A 124 15.05 20.66 -19.21
N ASN A 125 14.02 19.82 -19.29
CA ASN A 125 14.19 18.40 -19.00
C ASN A 125 14.95 17.75 -20.14
N VAL A 126 16.10 17.17 -19.81
CA VAL A 126 16.93 16.39 -20.75
C VAL A 126 16.43 14.93 -20.83
N ILE A 127 15.60 14.51 -19.86
CA ILE A 127 15.02 13.16 -19.81
C ILE A 127 13.78 13.12 -20.70
N ASP A 128 13.90 12.40 -21.81
CA ASP A 128 12.82 12.05 -22.71
C ASP A 128 12.44 10.57 -22.50
N ASP A 129 11.54 10.34 -21.54
CA ASP A 129 10.99 9.02 -21.25
C ASP A 129 9.44 9.11 -21.33
N PRO A 130 8.79 8.26 -22.17
CA PRO A 130 7.34 8.18 -22.26
C PRO A 130 6.61 8.03 -20.91
N GLU A 131 7.21 7.34 -19.94
CA GLU A 131 6.61 7.05 -18.63
C GLU A 131 6.43 8.31 -17.75
N ILE A 132 7.18 9.39 -18.02
CA ILE A 132 7.10 10.67 -17.29
C ILE A 132 6.74 11.85 -18.18
N LYS A 133 6.33 11.59 -19.43
CA LYS A 133 6.02 12.62 -20.42
C LYS A 133 4.94 13.59 -19.92
N GLU A 134 3.92 13.08 -19.22
CA GLU A 134 2.86 13.90 -18.62
C GLU A 134 3.42 14.99 -17.68
N LEU A 135 4.44 14.65 -16.89
CA LEU A 135 5.08 15.59 -15.95
C LEU A 135 5.83 16.68 -16.69
N ASN A 136 6.50 16.31 -17.78
CA ASN A 136 7.15 17.26 -18.67
C ASN A 136 6.13 18.26 -19.23
N GLU A 137 5.01 17.77 -19.77
CA GLU A 137 3.94 18.60 -20.34
C GLU A 137 3.25 19.48 -19.30
N LYS A 138 3.14 19.01 -18.05
CA LYS A 138 2.60 19.77 -16.91
C LYS A 138 3.58 20.75 -16.28
N GLY A 139 4.79 20.88 -16.82
CA GLY A 139 5.78 21.88 -16.41
C GLY A 139 6.64 21.48 -15.21
N TYR A 140 6.67 20.21 -14.81
CA TYR A 140 7.56 19.73 -13.77
C TYR A 140 8.99 19.62 -14.27
N GLN A 141 9.96 19.82 -13.37
CA GLN A 141 11.35 19.44 -13.62
C GLN A 141 11.56 17.99 -13.20
N VAL A 142 12.17 17.19 -14.08
CA VAL A 142 12.46 15.78 -13.86
C VAL A 142 13.96 15.55 -13.96
N ASN A 143 14.56 15.04 -12.90
CA ASN A 143 15.98 14.70 -12.84
C ASN A 143 16.16 13.21 -12.48
N SER A 144 17.35 12.66 -12.72
CA SER A 144 17.68 11.30 -12.26
C SER A 144 17.53 11.16 -10.75
N GLY A 145 16.83 10.11 -10.33
CA GLY A 145 16.61 9.71 -8.94
C GLY A 145 17.68 8.77 -8.37
N LEU A 146 18.74 8.45 -9.12
CA LEU A 146 19.72 7.39 -8.78
C LEU A 146 20.29 7.52 -7.36
N LYS A 147 20.57 8.75 -6.90
CA LYS A 147 21.10 9.01 -5.54
C LYS A 147 20.14 8.60 -4.41
N PHE A 148 18.88 8.33 -4.73
CA PHE A 148 17.81 7.95 -3.81
C PHE A 148 17.25 6.55 -4.13
N GLY A 149 17.90 5.77 -5.00
CA GLY A 149 17.43 4.43 -5.38
C GLY A 149 16.14 4.42 -6.21
N THR A 150 15.82 5.52 -6.87
CA THR A 150 14.62 5.66 -7.71
C THR A 150 14.98 6.06 -9.13
N HIS A 151 14.02 5.93 -10.05
CA HIS A 151 14.23 6.30 -11.45
C HIS A 151 14.32 7.83 -11.58
N TYR A 152 13.37 8.54 -10.98
CA TYR A 152 13.24 9.98 -11.13
C TYR A 152 13.04 10.68 -9.79
N ARG A 153 13.51 11.92 -9.74
CA ARG A 153 13.15 12.89 -8.70
C ARG A 153 12.54 14.10 -9.37
N VAL A 154 11.39 14.53 -8.87
CA VAL A 154 10.51 15.48 -9.55
C VAL A 154 10.29 16.72 -8.69
N TYR A 155 10.27 17.89 -9.34
CA TYR A 155 10.14 19.18 -8.70
C TYR A 155 9.02 19.98 -9.37
N ASN A 156 8.19 20.63 -8.56
CA ASN A 156 7.35 21.73 -9.03
C ASN A 156 8.13 23.06 -8.99
N TYR A 157 7.49 24.15 -9.42
CA TYR A 157 8.13 25.47 -9.47
C TYR A 157 8.69 25.94 -8.12
N GLU A 158 7.94 25.74 -7.05
CA GLU A 158 8.27 26.26 -5.71
C GLU A 158 9.33 25.42 -4.98
N SER A 159 9.56 24.20 -5.46
CA SER A 159 10.42 23.22 -4.80
C SER A 159 11.90 23.65 -4.79
N LYS A 160 12.51 23.56 -3.60
CA LYS A 160 13.97 23.63 -3.39
C LYS A 160 14.63 22.25 -3.30
N HIS A 161 13.88 21.25 -2.84
CA HIS A 161 14.23 19.83 -2.81
C HIS A 161 13.22 19.04 -3.64
N ALA A 162 13.48 17.79 -3.98
CA ALA A 162 12.52 16.96 -4.71
C ALA A 162 11.44 16.45 -3.74
N PRO A 163 10.19 16.95 -3.79
CA PRO A 163 9.10 16.39 -2.97
C PRO A 163 8.61 15.02 -3.45
N TRP A 164 8.91 14.62 -4.69
CA TRP A 164 8.52 13.33 -5.23
C TRP A 164 9.71 12.54 -5.76
N LEU A 165 9.78 11.28 -5.36
CA LEU A 165 10.61 10.26 -5.97
C LEU A 165 9.69 9.30 -6.72
N ILE A 166 9.99 9.05 -7.99
CA ILE A 166 9.20 8.16 -8.85
C ILE A 166 10.02 6.93 -9.15
N HIS A 167 9.41 5.78 -8.87
CA HIS A 167 9.92 4.49 -9.30
C HIS A 167 8.91 3.85 -10.25
N VAL A 168 9.40 3.47 -11.43
CA VAL A 168 8.61 2.82 -12.46
C VAL A 168 8.50 1.35 -12.12
N ILE A 169 7.27 0.84 -12.00
CA ILE A 169 7.03 -0.58 -11.76
C ILE A 169 7.05 -1.35 -13.08
N LYS A 170 7.80 -2.45 -13.10
CA LYS A 170 8.01 -3.35 -14.25
C LYS A 170 7.72 -4.78 -13.84
N GLU A 171 7.47 -5.64 -14.82
CA GLU A 171 7.20 -7.06 -14.62
C GLU A 171 8.34 -7.76 -13.85
N GLY A 172 7.99 -8.72 -13.01
CA GLY A 172 8.92 -9.48 -12.17
C GLY A 172 9.37 -8.76 -10.89
N MET A 173 8.92 -7.53 -10.63
CA MET A 173 9.14 -6.88 -9.34
C MET A 173 8.16 -7.36 -8.27
N THR A 174 8.63 -7.35 -7.03
CA THR A 174 7.94 -7.90 -5.87
C THR A 174 7.55 -6.83 -4.86
N TRP A 175 6.64 -7.15 -3.95
CA TRP A 175 6.28 -6.25 -2.85
C TRP A 175 7.46 -5.85 -1.95
N LEU A 176 8.53 -6.68 -1.89
CA LEU A 176 9.79 -6.33 -1.25
C LEU A 176 10.45 -5.11 -1.88
N ASP A 177 10.37 -4.97 -3.20
CA ASP A 177 10.97 -3.87 -3.93
C ASP A 177 10.27 -2.55 -3.57
N ILE A 178 8.92 -2.54 -3.48
CA ILE A 178 8.16 -1.40 -2.95
C ILE A 178 8.57 -1.07 -1.52
N ALA A 179 8.65 -2.07 -0.63
CA ALA A 179 9.01 -1.84 0.76
C ALA A 179 10.41 -1.23 0.92
N ARG A 180 11.37 -1.65 0.09
CA ARG A 180 12.72 -1.06 0.05
C ARG A 180 12.70 0.39 -0.43
N MET A 181 11.92 0.69 -1.47
CA MET A 181 11.83 2.04 -2.04
C MET A 181 11.26 3.04 -1.05
N VAL A 182 10.15 2.70 -0.39
CA VAL A 182 9.49 3.61 0.56
C VAL A 182 10.34 3.82 1.82
N ARG A 183 11.13 2.82 2.24
CA ARG A 183 12.01 2.96 3.41
C ARG A 183 13.20 3.91 3.18
N VAL A 184 13.62 4.09 1.93
CA VAL A 184 14.79 4.93 1.57
C VAL A 184 14.38 6.35 1.17
N GLY A 185 13.11 6.55 0.82
CA GLY A 185 12.55 7.83 0.36
C GLY A 185 12.16 8.81 1.46
#